data_AF-A0A1A8RNT3-F1
#
_entry.id   AF-A0A1A8RNT3-F1
#
_cell.length_a   1.000
_cell.length_b   1.000
_cell.length_c   1.000
_cell.angle_alpha   90.00
_cell.angle_beta   90.00
_cell.angle_gamma   90.00
#
_symmetry.space_group_name_H-M   'P 1'
#
loop_
_entity.id
_entity.type
_entity.pdbx_description
1 polymer ?
#
loop_
_entity_poly.entity_id
_entity_poly.type
_entity_poly.pdbx_seq_one_letter_code
_entity_poly.pdbx_strand_id
1 'polypeptide(L)'
;RVWLLALQDMWGMLVSLRWRWVLLAFCASFIAHWLLFACLWYLLAHLNGDLAVQDHDHPPQGHVVCVKYITSFTAAFSFSLETQLTIGYGTMFPSGDCPSAIALLAVQMLLGLMLEAFITGAFVAKIARPQKRAGVIQFSPQAVVGQNQGQTCLMIRVTNLLHRPLVDVKVNAVLYEEHEGQALHQT
;
A
#
# COMPACT_ATOMS: atom_id res chain seq x y z
N ARG A 1 -11.13 20.64 -8.88
CA ARG A 1 -11.95 19.56 -9.49
C ARG A 1 -11.09 18.35 -9.90
N VAL A 2 -10.01 18.53 -10.67
CA VAL A 2 -9.09 17.43 -11.06
C VAL A 2 -8.44 16.72 -9.87
N TRP A 3 -8.00 17.44 -8.85
CA TRP A 3 -7.41 16.85 -7.62
C TRP A 3 -8.39 16.00 -6.79
N LEU A 4 -9.69 16.32 -6.81
CA LEU A 4 -10.73 15.53 -6.15
C LEU A 4 -11.01 14.22 -6.91
N LEU A 5 -11.00 14.27 -8.25
CA LEU A 5 -11.08 13.09 -9.10
C LEU A 5 -9.83 12.20 -8.96
N ALA A 6 -8.65 12.81 -8.81
CA ALA A 6 -7.41 12.08 -8.52
C ALA A 6 -7.48 11.39 -7.15
N LEU A 7 -8.01 12.05 -6.12
CA LEU A 7 -8.25 11.42 -4.81
C LEU A 7 -9.27 10.28 -4.87
N GLN A 8 -10.26 10.35 -5.75
CA GLN A 8 -11.17 9.22 -5.99
C GLN A 8 -10.47 8.01 -6.65
N ASP A 9 -9.38 8.23 -7.39
CA ASP A 9 -8.52 7.18 -7.94
C ASP A 9 -7.19 7.03 -7.14
N MET A 10 -7.25 7.16 -5.82
CA MET A 10 -6.09 6.89 -4.95
C MET A 10 -5.51 5.49 -5.19
N TRP A 11 -6.37 4.51 -5.45
CA TRP A 11 -5.95 3.15 -5.77
C TRP A 11 -5.20 3.05 -7.09
N GLY A 12 -5.73 3.64 -8.18
CA GLY A 12 -5.05 3.67 -9.47
C GLY A 12 -3.73 4.42 -9.43
N MET A 13 -3.65 5.53 -8.69
CA MET A 13 -2.40 6.26 -8.45
C MET A 13 -1.37 5.42 -7.69
N LEU A 14 -1.75 4.80 -6.58
CA LEU A 14 -0.82 4.00 -5.78
C LEU A 14 -0.24 2.83 -6.59
N VAL A 15 -1.08 2.18 -7.39
CA VAL A 15 -0.63 1.07 -8.24
C VAL A 15 0.13 1.55 -9.48
N SER A 16 -0.04 2.80 -9.93
CA SER A 16 0.71 3.37 -11.07
C SER A 16 2.08 3.95 -10.71
N LEU A 17 2.33 4.29 -9.43
CA LEU A 17 3.63 4.77 -8.94
C LEU A 17 4.78 3.81 -9.27
N ARG A 18 6.01 4.30 -9.39
CA ARG A 18 7.18 3.40 -9.53
C ARG A 18 7.38 2.60 -8.23
N TRP A 19 7.89 1.37 -8.34
CA TRP A 19 8.15 0.47 -7.21
C TRP A 19 8.88 1.13 -6.03
N ARG A 20 9.87 1.98 -6.31
CA ARG A 20 10.64 2.74 -5.31
C ARG A 20 9.74 3.57 -4.40
N TRP A 21 8.78 4.28 -4.99
CA TRP A 21 7.86 5.16 -4.28
C TRP A 21 6.77 4.38 -3.55
N VAL A 22 6.33 3.25 -4.11
CA VAL A 22 5.39 2.35 -3.45
C VAL A 22 6.02 1.75 -2.18
N LEU A 23 7.24 1.24 -2.28
CA LEU A 23 7.97 0.70 -1.12
C LEU A 23 8.21 1.78 -0.06
N LEU A 24 8.65 2.97 -0.48
CA LEU A 24 8.86 4.08 0.44
C LEU A 24 7.57 4.51 1.14
N ALA A 25 6.45 4.58 0.42
CA ALA A 25 5.15 4.90 1.00
C ALA A 25 4.70 3.86 2.04
N PHE A 26 4.93 2.57 1.79
CA PHE A 26 4.60 1.50 2.74
C PHE A 26 5.49 1.54 3.99
N CYS A 27 6.80 1.73 3.83
CA CYS A 27 7.70 1.91 4.97
C CYS A 27 7.29 3.13 5.80
N ALA A 28 6.99 4.25 5.14
CA ALA A 28 6.55 5.47 5.81
C ALA A 28 5.22 5.25 6.55
N SER A 29 4.26 4.52 5.98
CA SER A 29 2.98 4.25 6.66
C SER A 29 3.15 3.37 7.90
N PHE A 30 4.03 2.36 7.86
CA PHE A 30 4.32 1.55 9.06
C PHE A 30 4.98 2.38 10.15
N ILE A 31 6.00 3.18 9.81
CA ILE A 31 6.69 4.05 10.77
C ILE A 31 5.71 5.07 11.37
N ALA A 32 4.87 5.69 10.54
CA ALA A 32 3.86 6.64 11.00
C ALA A 32 2.85 5.99 11.96
N HIS A 33 2.39 4.77 11.65
CA HIS A 33 1.49 4.01 12.53
C HIS A 33 2.16 3.67 13.86
N TRP A 34 3.39 3.15 13.85
CA TRP A 34 4.14 2.86 15.08
C TRP A 34 4.35 4.11 15.94
N LEU A 35 4.71 5.24 15.32
CA LEU A 35 4.90 6.51 16.02
C LEU A 35 3.60 7.06 16.59
N LEU A 36 2.49 6.98 15.84
CA LEU A 36 1.17 7.40 16.33
C LEU A 36 0.80 6.62 17.59
N PHE A 37 0.92 5.30 17.56
CA PHE A 37 0.60 4.47 18.72
C PHE A 37 1.62 4.61 19.85
N ALA A 38 2.90 4.87 19.55
CA ALA A 38 3.89 5.21 20.56
C ALA A 38 3.48 6.49 21.33
N CYS A 39 3.01 7.51 20.62
CA CYS A 39 2.47 8.73 21.24
C CYS A 39 1.25 8.43 22.10
N LEU A 40 0.32 7.58 21.64
CA LEU A 40 -0.87 7.22 22.41
C LEU A 40 -0.53 6.40 23.67
N TRP A 41 0.40 5.44 23.57
CA TRP A 41 0.88 4.68 24.72
C TRP A 41 1.61 5.55 25.73
N TYR A 42 2.48 6.43 25.25
CA TYR A 42 3.18 7.38 26.10
C TYR A 42 2.22 8.36 26.79
N LEU A 43 1.21 8.85 26.05
CA LEU A 43 0.17 9.69 26.60
C LEU A 43 -0.69 8.95 27.62
N LEU A 44 -1.06 7.69 27.37
CA LEU A 44 -1.79 6.86 28.32
C LEU A 44 -1.01 6.70 29.62
N ALA A 45 0.28 6.35 29.52
CA ALA A 45 1.16 6.21 30.68
C ALA A 45 1.32 7.56 31.42
N HIS A 46 1.37 8.68 30.71
CA HIS A 46 1.46 10.02 31.30
C HIS A 46 0.17 10.41 32.03
N LEU A 47 -0.99 10.19 31.43
CA LEU A 47 -2.30 10.50 32.01
C LEU A 47 -2.65 9.58 33.18
N ASN A 48 -2.25 8.30 33.13
CA ASN A 48 -2.42 7.38 34.25
C ASN A 48 -1.48 7.72 35.41
N GLY A 49 -0.33 8.35 35.13
CA GLY A 49 0.70 8.65 36.13
C GLY A 49 1.80 7.59 36.25
N ASP A 50 1.84 6.63 35.31
CA ASP A 50 2.80 5.53 35.29
C ASP A 50 4.25 6.02 35.19
N LEU A 51 4.49 7.15 34.52
CA LEU A 51 5.84 7.72 34.38
C LEU A 51 6.44 8.19 35.72
N ALA A 52 5.60 8.50 36.72
CA ALA A 52 6.06 8.92 38.04
C ALA A 52 6.38 7.74 38.97
N VAL A 53 6.00 6.52 38.57
CA VAL A 53 6.23 5.30 39.35
C VAL A 53 7.67 4.83 39.15
N GLN A 54 8.46 4.78 40.22
CA GLN A 54 9.86 4.33 40.15
C GLN A 54 9.99 2.82 40.02
N ASP A 55 9.15 2.06 40.75
CA ASP A 55 9.11 0.61 40.71
C ASP A 55 7.76 0.13 40.15
N HIS A 56 7.77 -0.30 38.88
CA HIS A 56 6.57 -0.82 38.21
C HIS A 56 6.20 -2.23 38.69
N ASP A 57 7.08 -2.93 39.41
CA ASP A 57 6.79 -4.24 39.99
C ASP A 57 6.09 -4.14 41.35
N HIS A 58 6.34 -3.05 42.09
CA HIS A 58 5.67 -2.73 43.35
C HIS A 58 5.07 -1.32 43.33
N PRO A 59 3.99 -1.09 42.56
CA PRO A 59 3.39 0.23 42.48
C PRO A 59 2.81 0.69 43.85
N PRO A 60 2.67 2.01 44.06
CA PRO A 60 2.04 2.56 45.27
C PRO A 60 0.65 1.99 45.50
N GLN A 61 0.23 1.89 46.76
CA GLN A 61 -1.11 1.39 47.12
C GLN A 61 -2.20 2.20 46.41
N GLY A 62 -3.05 1.51 45.64
CA GLY A 62 -4.15 2.12 44.89
C GLY A 62 -3.80 2.60 43.47
N HIS A 63 -2.54 2.44 43.03
CA HIS A 63 -2.15 2.75 41.65
C HIS A 63 -2.02 1.48 40.81
N VAL A 64 -2.70 1.43 39.67
CA VAL A 64 -2.61 0.32 38.70
C VAL A 64 -1.77 0.79 37.52
N VAL A 65 -0.62 0.17 37.30
CA VAL A 65 0.23 0.44 36.15
C VAL A 65 -0.41 -0.18 34.90
N CYS A 66 -0.63 0.63 33.86
CA CYS A 66 -1.31 0.17 32.65
C CYS A 66 -0.41 -0.70 31.78
N VAL A 67 0.87 -0.33 31.62
CA VAL A 67 1.89 -1.16 30.95
C VAL A 67 3.20 -1.03 31.72
N LYS A 68 3.77 -2.16 32.13
CA LYS A 68 5.06 -2.16 32.84
C LYS A 68 6.20 -1.68 31.94
N TYR A 69 7.16 -0.98 32.53
CA TYR A 69 8.40 -0.49 31.91
C TYR A 69 8.27 0.53 30.76
N ILE A 70 7.09 1.12 30.54
CA ILE A 70 6.96 2.33 29.71
C ILE A 70 7.40 3.56 30.52
N THR A 71 8.71 3.78 30.60
CA THR A 71 9.32 4.90 31.34
C THR A 71 9.76 6.06 30.44
N SER A 72 9.82 5.85 29.12
CA SER A 72 10.26 6.84 28.14
C SER A 72 9.48 6.70 26.83
N PHE A 73 9.53 7.73 25.99
CA PHE A 73 8.93 7.67 24.66
C PHE A 73 9.53 6.54 23.82
N THR A 74 10.84 6.30 23.93
CA THR A 74 11.51 5.20 23.24
C THR A 74 10.97 3.84 23.69
N ALA A 75 10.71 3.65 24.99
CA ALA A 75 10.08 2.43 25.49
C ALA A 75 8.65 2.27 24.95
N ALA A 76 7.86 3.35 24.92
CA ALA A 76 6.53 3.34 24.31
C ALA A 76 6.57 3.02 22.81
N PHE A 77 7.58 3.51 22.09
CA PHE A 77 7.80 3.20 20.68
C PHE A 77 8.17 1.72 20.47
N SER A 78 9.09 1.19 21.28
CA SER A 78 9.42 -0.24 21.26
C SER A 78 8.19 -1.10 21.53
N PHE A 79 7.40 -0.77 22.55
CA PHE A 79 6.16 -1.49 22.85
C PHE A 79 5.14 -1.43 21.70
N SER A 80 4.94 -0.25 21.10
CA SER A 80 4.07 -0.06 19.93
C SER A 80 4.51 -0.94 18.75
N LEU A 81 5.81 -0.94 18.43
CA LEU A 81 6.40 -1.75 17.37
C LEU A 81 6.26 -3.25 17.66
N GLU A 82 6.62 -3.70 18.87
CA GLU A 82 6.54 -5.11 19.28
C GLU A 82 5.12 -5.64 19.25
N THR A 83 4.16 -4.82 19.69
CA THR A 83 2.73 -5.14 19.67
C THR A 83 2.24 -5.28 18.24
N GLN A 84 2.54 -4.30 17.38
CA GLN A 84 2.04 -4.29 16.00
C GLN A 84 2.63 -5.40 15.14
N LEU A 85 3.92 -5.71 15.33
CA LEU A 85 4.60 -6.78 14.62
C LEU A 85 4.41 -8.15 15.29
N THR A 86 3.60 -8.20 16.35
CA THR A 86 3.33 -9.41 17.14
C THR A 86 4.61 -10.13 17.58
N ILE A 87 5.68 -9.37 17.86
CA ILE A 87 6.95 -9.90 18.35
C ILE A 87 6.78 -10.27 19.83
N GLY A 88 6.26 -9.32 20.61
CA GLY A 88 5.91 -9.51 22.02
C GLY A 88 7.01 -10.17 22.84
N TYR A 89 8.16 -9.50 23.05
CA TYR A 89 9.26 -10.08 23.83
C TYR A 89 8.87 -10.45 25.27
N GLY A 90 7.75 -9.92 25.77
CA GLY A 90 7.12 -10.34 27.03
C GLY A 90 7.57 -9.53 28.25
N THR A 91 8.48 -8.57 28.08
CA THR A 91 8.91 -7.65 29.14
C THR A 91 7.87 -6.57 29.40
N MET A 92 7.25 -6.03 28.34
CA MET A 92 6.19 -5.03 28.38
C MET A 92 4.88 -5.67 27.94
N PHE A 93 3.86 -5.63 28.81
CA PHE A 93 2.51 -6.13 28.50
C PHE A 93 1.45 -5.29 29.21
N PRO A 94 0.27 -5.12 28.61
CA PRO A 94 -0.80 -4.34 29.21
C PRO A 94 -1.45 -5.13 30.36
N SER A 95 -1.71 -4.43 31.46
CA SER A 95 -2.42 -4.99 32.61
C SER A 95 -3.91 -5.17 32.31
N GLY A 96 -4.47 -6.31 32.72
CA GLY A 96 -5.92 -6.57 32.63
C GLY A 96 -6.76 -5.64 33.51
N ASP A 97 -6.14 -5.06 34.55
CA ASP A 97 -6.79 -4.14 35.49
C ASP A 97 -6.84 -2.68 34.96
N CYS A 98 -6.27 -2.41 33.79
CA CYS A 98 -6.34 -1.12 33.11
C CYS A 98 -7.14 -1.24 31.79
N PRO A 99 -8.47 -1.02 31.80
CA PRO A 99 -9.32 -1.18 30.61
C PRO A 99 -8.93 -0.26 29.44
N SER A 100 -8.39 0.92 29.72
CA SER A 100 -7.92 1.87 28.70
C SER A 100 -6.72 1.32 27.93
N ALA A 101 -5.81 0.59 28.58
CA ALA A 101 -4.70 -0.10 27.91
C ALA A 101 -5.23 -1.21 26.98
N ILE A 102 -6.16 -2.03 27.46
CA ILE A 102 -6.76 -3.10 26.65
C ILE A 102 -7.52 -2.53 25.45
N ALA A 103 -8.26 -1.45 25.63
CA ALA A 103 -8.95 -0.76 24.54
C ALA A 103 -7.96 -0.19 23.51
N LEU A 104 -6.89 0.48 23.95
CA LEU A 104 -5.86 1.03 23.06
C LEU A 104 -5.15 -0.09 22.28
N LEU A 105 -4.82 -1.20 22.94
CA LEU A 105 -4.26 -2.39 22.31
C LEU A 105 -5.20 -2.93 21.21
N ALA A 106 -6.49 -3.10 21.52
CA ALA A 106 -7.47 -3.61 20.55
C ALA A 106 -7.59 -2.69 19.32
N VAL A 107 -7.62 -1.37 19.52
CA VAL A 107 -7.65 -0.38 18.44
C VAL A 107 -6.37 -0.44 17.60
N GLN A 108 -5.21 -0.55 18.24
CA GLN A 108 -3.93 -0.68 17.55
C GLN A 108 -3.91 -1.90 16.64
N MET A 109 -4.29 -3.06 17.17
CA MET A 109 -4.30 -4.31 16.41
C MET A 109 -5.28 -4.25 15.24
N LEU A 110 -6.49 -3.72 15.44
CA LEU A 110 -7.48 -3.61 14.38
C LEU A 110 -6.99 -2.72 13.24
N LEU A 111 -6.52 -1.51 13.55
CA LEU A 111 -6.03 -0.58 12.53
C LEU A 111 -4.76 -1.08 11.84
N GLY A 112 -3.89 -1.75 12.59
CA GLY A 112 -2.70 -2.37 12.06
C GLY A 112 -2.96 -3.50 11.07
N LEU A 113 -3.91 -4.39 11.40
CA LEU A 113 -4.36 -5.46 10.49
C LEU A 113 -4.98 -4.88 9.21
N MET A 114 -5.78 -3.81 9.32
CA MET A 114 -6.34 -3.13 8.15
C MET A 114 -5.23 -2.54 7.27
N LEU A 115 -4.21 -1.93 7.87
CA LEU A 115 -3.06 -1.38 7.14
C LEU A 115 -2.28 -2.49 6.41
N GLU A 116 -1.98 -3.59 7.09
CA GLU A 116 -1.26 -4.74 6.53
C GLU A 116 -2.03 -5.37 5.36
N ALA A 117 -3.34 -5.57 5.52
CA ALA A 117 -4.20 -6.09 4.47
C ALA A 117 -4.21 -5.17 3.24
N PHE A 118 -4.29 -3.85 3.44
CA PHE A 118 -4.26 -2.87 2.37
C PHE A 118 -2.93 -2.90 1.61
N ILE A 119 -1.80 -2.89 2.33
CA ILE A 119 -0.45 -2.93 1.74
C ILE A 119 -0.26 -4.21 0.93
N THR A 120 -0.64 -5.36 1.50
CA THR A 120 -0.55 -6.66 0.83
C THR A 120 -1.42 -6.69 -0.43
N GLY A 121 -2.66 -6.21 -0.35
CA GLY A 121 -3.56 -6.12 -1.50
C GLY A 121 -3.01 -5.23 -2.61
N ALA A 122 -2.46 -4.07 -2.25
CA ALA A 122 -1.83 -3.15 -3.20
C ALA A 122 -0.59 -3.75 -3.86
N PHE A 123 0.23 -4.47 -3.09
CA PHE A 123 1.43 -5.16 -3.57
C PHE A 123 1.06 -6.26 -4.58
N VAL A 124 0.09 -7.11 -4.24
CA VAL A 124 -0.42 -8.17 -5.12
C VAL A 124 -1.04 -7.58 -6.39
N ALA A 125 -1.88 -6.55 -6.27
CA ALA A 125 -2.48 -5.87 -7.42
C ALA A 125 -1.43 -5.28 -8.36
N LYS A 126 -0.34 -4.73 -7.81
CA LYS A 126 0.77 -4.18 -8.60
C LYS A 126 1.58 -5.25 -9.33
N ILE A 127 1.86 -6.38 -8.69
CA ILE A 127 2.54 -7.53 -9.33
C ILE A 127 1.66 -8.14 -10.42
N ALA A 128 0.36 -8.23 -10.19
CA ALA A 128 -0.59 -8.78 -11.15
C ALA A 128 -0.74 -7.93 -12.41
N ARG A 129 -0.34 -6.64 -12.40
CA ARG A 129 -0.42 -5.80 -13.60
C ARG A 129 0.52 -6.32 -14.69
N PRO A 130 0.00 -6.57 -15.91
CA PRO A 130 0.77 -7.12 -17.03
C PRO A 130 1.67 -6.08 -17.72
N GLN A 131 2.26 -5.12 -16.98
CA GLN A 131 3.05 -4.03 -17.56
C GLN A 131 4.26 -4.51 -18.39
N LYS A 132 4.81 -5.69 -18.11
CA LYS A 132 5.91 -6.27 -18.89
C LYS A 132 5.47 -7.03 -20.15
N ARG A 133 4.16 -7.25 -20.38
CA ARG A 133 3.69 -7.94 -21.60
C ARG A 133 3.82 -7.08 -22.86
N ALA A 134 3.81 -5.76 -22.74
CA ALA A 134 3.97 -4.86 -23.90
C ALA A 134 5.34 -5.01 -24.61
N GLY A 135 6.40 -5.41 -23.90
CA GLY A 135 7.71 -5.65 -24.51
C GLY A 135 7.82 -6.99 -25.25
N VAL A 136 6.87 -7.90 -25.04
CA VAL A 136 6.89 -9.25 -25.63
C VAL A 136 6.10 -9.30 -26.94
N ILE A 137 5.07 -8.46 -27.07
CA ILE A 137 4.28 -8.35 -28.29
C ILE A 137 4.95 -7.27 -29.15
N GLN A 138 5.58 -7.69 -30.24
CA GLN A 138 6.26 -6.78 -31.16
C GLN A 138 5.46 -6.58 -32.44
N PHE A 139 5.37 -5.34 -32.89
CA PHE A 139 4.80 -4.96 -34.18
C PHE A 139 5.91 -4.79 -35.20
N SER A 140 5.62 -5.02 -36.48
CA SER A 140 6.54 -4.68 -37.56
C SER A 140 6.82 -3.18 -37.57
N PRO A 141 8.08 -2.74 -37.81
CA PRO A 141 8.41 -1.31 -37.87
C PRO A 141 7.69 -0.56 -38.98
N GLN A 142 7.28 -1.27 -40.03
CA GLN A 142 6.61 -0.73 -41.20
C GLN A 142 5.31 -1.51 -41.45
N ALA A 143 4.29 -0.78 -41.89
CA ALA A 143 3.10 -1.33 -42.51
C ALA A 143 3.29 -1.32 -44.03
N VAL A 144 2.76 -2.32 -44.72
CA VAL A 144 2.83 -2.40 -46.19
C VAL A 144 1.44 -2.43 -46.79
N VAL A 145 1.27 -1.74 -47.91
CA VAL A 145 0.05 -1.82 -48.72
C VAL A 145 0.37 -2.69 -49.93
N GLY A 146 -0.42 -3.74 -50.13
CA GLY A 146 -0.20 -4.68 -51.22
C GLY A 146 -1.47 -5.38 -51.65
N GLN A 147 -1.38 -6.11 -52.76
CA GLN A 147 -2.47 -6.95 -53.25
C GLN A 147 -2.44 -8.29 -52.53
N ASN A 148 -3.53 -8.65 -51.87
CA ASN A 148 -3.75 -9.97 -51.29
C ASN A 148 -5.11 -10.50 -51.77
N GLN A 149 -5.11 -11.67 -52.43
CA GLN A 149 -6.31 -12.26 -53.03
C GLN A 149 -7.12 -11.29 -53.92
N GLY A 150 -6.42 -10.41 -54.66
CA GLY A 150 -7.04 -9.44 -55.58
C GLY A 150 -7.62 -8.18 -54.91
N GLN A 151 -7.43 -8.00 -53.59
CA GLN A 151 -7.81 -6.79 -52.87
C GLN A 151 -6.58 -6.04 -52.36
N THR A 152 -6.67 -4.70 -52.36
CA THR A 152 -5.65 -3.85 -51.75
C THR A 152 -5.80 -3.89 -50.24
N CYS A 153 -4.80 -4.43 -49.54
CA CYS A 153 -4.81 -4.60 -48.09
C CYS A 153 -3.66 -3.85 -47.44
N LEU A 154 -3.95 -3.18 -46.33
CA LEU A 154 -2.93 -2.74 -45.37
C LEU A 154 -2.55 -3.93 -44.48
N MET A 155 -1.27 -4.27 -44.44
CA MET A 155 -0.75 -5.42 -43.70
C MET A 155 0.25 -4.97 -42.65
N ILE A 156 0.04 -5.42 -41.41
CA ILE A 156 0.91 -5.19 -40.26
C ILE A 156 1.21 -6.56 -39.64
N ARG A 157 2.48 -6.83 -39.33
CA ARG A 157 2.87 -8.08 -38.66
C ARG A 157 2.93 -7.85 -37.16
N VAL A 158 2.39 -8.79 -36.38
CA VAL A 158 2.47 -8.81 -34.92
C VAL A 158 3.03 -10.16 -34.50
N THR A 159 4.00 -10.17 -33.60
CA THR A 159 4.67 -11.38 -33.12
C THR A 159 4.63 -11.45 -31.61
N ASN A 160 4.30 -12.63 -31.08
CA ASN A 160 4.50 -12.97 -29.67
C ASN A 160 5.88 -13.59 -29.49
N LEU A 161 6.76 -12.93 -28.74
CA LEU A 161 8.10 -13.45 -28.46
C LEU A 161 8.13 -14.55 -27.37
N LEU A 162 7.03 -14.78 -26.65
CA LEU A 162 6.94 -15.86 -25.66
C LEU A 162 6.58 -17.20 -26.31
N HIS A 163 7.15 -18.29 -25.79
CA HIS A 163 6.76 -19.66 -26.15
C HIS A 163 5.33 -20.04 -25.75
N ARG A 164 4.72 -19.29 -24.82
CA ARG A 164 3.35 -19.57 -24.37
C ARG A 164 2.36 -18.90 -25.32
N PRO A 165 1.34 -19.63 -25.81
CA PRO A 165 0.32 -19.06 -26.69
C PRO A 165 -0.51 -18.01 -25.96
N LEU A 166 -0.99 -17.02 -26.70
CA LEU A 166 -1.93 -16.02 -26.21
C LEU A 166 -3.36 -16.57 -26.30
N VAL A 167 -4.20 -16.25 -25.31
CA VAL A 167 -5.61 -16.66 -25.23
C VAL A 167 -6.48 -15.43 -25.44
N ASP A 168 -7.61 -15.58 -26.16
CA ASP A 168 -8.58 -14.51 -26.47
C ASP A 168 -7.94 -13.25 -27.10
N VAL A 169 -7.18 -13.48 -28.19
CA VAL A 169 -6.50 -12.40 -28.90
C VAL A 169 -7.49 -11.63 -29.76
N LYS A 170 -7.56 -10.32 -29.54
CA LYS A 170 -8.31 -9.37 -30.37
C LYS A 170 -7.37 -8.27 -30.85
N VAL A 171 -7.49 -7.91 -32.13
CA VAL A 171 -6.71 -6.84 -32.76
C VAL A 171 -7.68 -5.76 -33.19
N ASN A 172 -7.45 -4.54 -32.72
CA ASN A 172 -8.21 -3.36 -33.11
C ASN A 172 -7.25 -2.37 -33.77
N ALA A 173 -7.68 -1.76 -34.87
CA ALA A 173 -6.96 -0.68 -35.55
C ALA A 173 -7.86 0.56 -35.57
N VAL A 174 -7.28 1.73 -35.32
CA VAL A 174 -7.97 3.02 -35.29
C VAL A 174 -7.18 3.97 -36.18
N LEU A 175 -7.86 4.64 -37.11
CA LEU A 175 -7.28 5.68 -37.94
C LEU A 175 -7.48 7.03 -37.24
N TYR A 176 -6.39 7.78 -37.06
CA TYR A 176 -6.46 9.16 -36.60
C TYR A 176 -6.11 10.05 -37.78
N GLU A 177 -7.06 10.90 -38.18
CA GLU A 177 -6.91 11.87 -39.25
C GLU A 177 -7.20 13.26 -38.69
N GLU A 178 -6.30 14.20 -38.96
CA GLU A 178 -6.49 15.61 -38.61
C GLU A 178 -7.09 16.33 -39.83
N HIS A 179 -8.30 16.86 -39.68
CA HIS A 179 -8.95 17.68 -40.71
C HIS A 179 -8.85 19.17 -40.32
N GLU A 180 -8.49 20.02 -41.29
CA GLU A 180 -8.19 21.45 -41.09
C GLU A 180 -9.24 22.17 -40.22
N GLY A 181 -8.85 22.50 -38.99
CA GLY A 181 -9.62 23.36 -38.07
C GLY A 181 -10.59 22.66 -37.11
N GLN A 182 -10.70 21.32 -37.14
CA GLN A 182 -11.50 20.56 -36.17
C GLN A 182 -10.64 19.68 -35.26
N ALA A 183 -11.07 19.51 -34.01
CA ALA A 183 -10.40 18.66 -33.04
C ALA A 183 -10.32 17.20 -33.55
N LEU A 184 -9.23 16.49 -33.22
CA LEU A 184 -8.99 15.07 -33.55
C LEU A 184 -10.27 14.22 -33.42
N HIS A 185 -10.78 13.74 -34.55
CA HIS A 185 -11.89 12.78 -34.61
C HIS A 185 -11.33 11.35 -34.67
N GLN A 186 -11.83 10.48 -33.79
CA GLN A 186 -11.59 9.04 -33.86
C GLN A 186 -12.62 8.46 -34.85
N THR A 187 -12.17 7.91 -35.98
CA THR A 187 -13.03 7.16 -36.92
C THR A 187 -13.08 5.68 -36.60
#